data_AF-A0A966FMK2-F1
#
_entry.id   AF-A0A966FMK2-F1
#
_cell.length_a   1.000
_cell.length_b   1.000
_cell.length_c   1.000
_cell.angle_alpha   90.00
_cell.angle_beta   90.00
_cell.angle_gamma   90.00
#
_symmetry.space_group_name_H-M   'P 1'
#
loop_
_entity.id
_entity.type
_entity.pdbx_description
1 polymer ?
#
loop_
_entity_poly.entity_id
_entity_poly.type
_entity_poly.pdbx_seq_one_letter_code
_entity_poly.pdbx_strand_id
1 'polypeptide(L)'
;MLTNANKAIAAITYNHLKLPTQVTMSSGNISYIYDATGVKLEKVVTEGTAITRTNYDGNYVYENDALQFFNQPEGYVEPNGSAYNCVYQYKDHLGNIRLSYKDISLTSTPSLQIVEENNYYPFGLEHKGYNNVVNGVANKYKLFQGLKLDDELGLNWYSFKYRNYDPAIARFFNVDSLADKYVYNGVYNFSENRVIDGNELEGLEWSGVLGKNENGNPSISFV
;
A
#
# COMPACT_ATOMS: atom_id res chain seq x y z
N MET A 1 8.10 -11.17 -12.97
CA MET A 1 9.51 -11.02 -12.53
C MET A 1 9.92 -12.22 -11.69
N LEU A 2 11.10 -12.80 -11.92
CA LEU A 2 11.62 -13.92 -11.10
C LEU A 2 12.79 -13.50 -10.22
N THR A 3 13.61 -12.55 -10.68
CA THR A 3 14.76 -11.98 -9.97
C THR A 3 14.85 -10.48 -10.23
N ASN A 4 15.55 -9.73 -9.37
CA ASN A 4 15.84 -8.32 -9.55
C ASN A 4 17.11 -7.93 -8.78
N ALA A 5 18.22 -7.76 -9.49
CA ALA A 5 19.52 -7.44 -8.88
C ALA A 5 19.54 -6.07 -8.18
N ASN A 6 18.82 -5.06 -8.71
CA ASN A 6 18.79 -3.71 -8.13
C ASN A 6 18.12 -3.68 -6.75
N LYS A 7 17.18 -4.60 -6.52
CA LYS A 7 16.52 -4.78 -5.22
C LYS A 7 17.06 -5.99 -4.44
N ALA A 8 18.19 -6.57 -4.87
CA ALA A 8 18.76 -7.77 -4.26
C ALA A 8 17.79 -8.97 -4.15
N ILE A 9 16.81 -9.06 -5.06
CA ILE A 9 15.86 -10.18 -5.13
C ILE A 9 16.50 -11.32 -5.94
N ALA A 10 16.81 -12.41 -5.25
CA ALA A 10 17.41 -13.60 -5.83
C ALA A 10 16.36 -14.55 -6.44
N ALA A 11 15.15 -14.61 -5.86
CA ALA A 11 14.06 -15.44 -6.39
C ALA A 11 12.70 -14.93 -5.90
N ILE A 12 11.66 -15.20 -6.69
CA ILE A 12 10.25 -15.05 -6.30
C ILE A 12 9.50 -16.32 -6.69
N THR A 13 8.78 -16.90 -5.74
CA THR A 13 7.81 -17.98 -6.00
C THR A 13 6.39 -17.43 -6.01
N TYR A 14 5.52 -18.04 -6.81
CA TYR A 14 4.15 -17.58 -7.01
C TYR A 14 3.15 -18.72 -6.82
N ASN A 15 1.94 -18.38 -6.40
CA ASN A 15 0.80 -19.30 -6.41
C ASN A 15 0.10 -19.32 -7.80
N HIS A 16 -0.97 -20.11 -7.91
CA HIS A 16 -1.77 -20.24 -9.14
C HIS A 16 -2.51 -18.95 -9.54
N LEU A 17 -2.67 -18.00 -8.62
CA LEU A 17 -3.21 -16.65 -8.88
C LEU A 17 -2.13 -15.65 -9.32
N LYS A 18 -0.88 -16.10 -9.52
CA LYS A 18 0.27 -15.26 -9.85
C LYS A 18 0.61 -14.24 -8.75
N LEU A 19 0.24 -14.52 -7.50
CA LEU A 19 0.62 -13.74 -6.32
C LEU A 19 1.91 -14.27 -5.69
N PRO A 20 2.86 -13.40 -5.27
CA PRO A 20 4.11 -13.83 -4.65
C PRO A 20 3.86 -14.55 -3.33
N THR A 21 4.33 -15.79 -3.20
CA THR A 21 4.28 -16.57 -1.95
C THR A 21 5.56 -16.48 -1.15
N GLN A 22 6.70 -16.30 -1.82
CA GLN A 22 7.98 -16.04 -1.18
C GLN A 22 8.86 -15.17 -2.07
N VAL A 23 9.52 -14.19 -1.47
CA VAL A 23 10.56 -13.34 -2.06
C VAL A 23 11.84 -13.61 -1.29
N THR A 24 12.83 -14.16 -1.98
CA THR A 24 14.16 -14.42 -1.42
C THR A 24 15.08 -13.27 -1.80
N MET A 25 15.63 -12.61 -0.79
CA MET A 25 16.53 -11.47 -0.92
C MET A 25 17.87 -11.77 -0.25
N SER A 26 18.92 -11.03 -0.61
CA SER A 26 20.25 -11.22 -0.01
C SER A 26 20.27 -11.00 1.51
N SER A 27 19.42 -10.12 2.03
CA SER A 27 19.30 -9.79 3.47
C SER A 27 18.33 -10.71 4.22
N GLY A 28 17.48 -11.46 3.53
CA GLY A 28 16.42 -12.21 4.19
C GLY A 28 15.34 -12.70 3.25
N ASN A 29 14.26 -13.24 3.82
CA ASN A 29 13.11 -13.73 3.07
C ASN A 29 11.83 -13.04 3.52
N ILE A 30 10.90 -12.88 2.58
CA ILE A 30 9.54 -12.43 2.86
C ILE A 30 8.58 -13.49 2.32
N SER A 31 7.73 -14.04 3.17
CA SER A 31 6.73 -15.04 2.79
C SER A 31 5.33 -14.50 3.00
N TYR A 32 4.38 -14.92 2.16
CA TYR A 32 3.00 -14.44 2.20
C TYR A 32 2.02 -15.61 2.15
N ILE A 33 0.93 -15.49 2.91
CA ILE A 33 -0.23 -16.39 2.84
C ILE A 33 -1.42 -15.58 2.36
N TYR A 34 -2.18 -16.16 1.43
CA TYR A 34 -3.40 -15.56 0.89
C TYR A 34 -4.57 -16.53 1.06
N ASP A 35 -5.78 -15.99 1.10
CA ASP A 35 -6.98 -16.79 0.93
C ASP A 35 -7.18 -17.20 -0.55
N ALA A 36 -8.23 -17.97 -0.81
CA ALA A 36 -8.56 -18.44 -2.16
C ALA A 36 -8.99 -17.31 -3.13
N THR A 37 -9.31 -16.13 -2.61
CA THR A 37 -9.70 -14.95 -3.40
C THR A 37 -8.52 -14.02 -3.69
N GLY A 38 -7.35 -14.29 -3.10
CA GLY A 38 -6.13 -13.51 -3.27
C GLY A 38 -5.93 -12.42 -2.20
N VAL A 39 -6.74 -12.40 -1.13
CA VAL A 39 -6.56 -11.47 -0.01
C VAL A 39 -5.40 -11.95 0.85
N LYS A 40 -4.45 -11.06 1.15
CA LYS A 40 -3.29 -11.34 2.00
C LYS A 40 -3.73 -11.52 3.45
N LEU A 41 -3.44 -12.67 4.04
CA LEU A 41 -3.76 -13.04 5.42
C LEU A 41 -2.54 -12.95 6.35
N GLU A 42 -1.35 -13.24 5.82
CA GLU A 42 -0.11 -13.21 6.59
C GLU A 42 1.07 -12.73 5.74
N LYS A 43 1.99 -12.02 6.38
CA LYS A 43 3.33 -11.73 5.89
C LYS A 43 4.35 -12.13 6.97
N VAL A 44 5.40 -12.85 6.61
CA VAL A 44 6.51 -13.19 7.49
C VAL A 44 7.80 -12.67 6.89
N VAL A 45 8.48 -11.79 7.61
CA VAL A 45 9.82 -11.28 7.25
C VAL A 45 10.84 -11.98 8.12
N THR A 46 11.86 -12.58 7.50
CA THR A 46 12.98 -13.22 8.18
C THR A 46 14.28 -12.54 7.77
N GLU A 47 14.95 -11.89 8.72
CA GLU A 47 16.24 -11.22 8.54
C GLU A 47 17.26 -11.83 9.50
N GLY A 48 18.13 -12.71 8.98
CA GLY A 48 19.00 -13.53 9.82
C GLY A 48 18.18 -14.44 10.75
N THR A 49 18.27 -14.21 12.06
CA THR A 49 17.47 -14.92 13.09
C THR A 49 16.21 -14.16 13.51
N ALA A 50 16.07 -12.90 13.13
CA ALA A 50 14.90 -12.10 13.45
C ALA A 50 13.73 -12.52 12.54
N ILE A 51 12.57 -12.76 13.16
CA ILE A 51 11.33 -13.11 12.46
C ILE A 51 10.25 -12.13 12.92
N THR A 52 9.66 -11.43 11.96
CA THR A 52 8.50 -10.56 12.18
C THR A 52 7.32 -11.13 11.41
N ARG A 53 6.26 -11.51 12.13
CA ARG A 53 5.00 -11.97 11.54
C ARG A 53 3.98 -10.85 11.59
N THR A 54 3.37 -10.54 10.46
CA THR A 54 2.24 -9.62 10.34
C THR A 54 1.01 -10.39 9.91
N ASN A 55 -0.06 -10.35 10.71
CA ASN A 55 -1.34 -10.97 10.39
C ASN A 55 -2.38 -9.90 10.04
N TYR A 56 -3.17 -10.19 9.01
CA TYR A 56 -4.23 -9.32 8.51
C TYR A 56 -5.57 -10.03 8.76
N ASP A 57 -6.38 -9.48 9.65
CA ASP A 57 -7.71 -10.01 9.99
C ASP A 57 -8.76 -8.93 9.73
N GLY A 58 -9.31 -8.94 8.52
CA GLY A 58 -10.19 -7.89 8.03
C GLY A 58 -9.52 -6.52 8.11
N ASN A 59 -10.07 -5.64 8.96
CA ASN A 59 -9.54 -4.28 9.16
C ASN A 59 -8.44 -4.20 10.23
N TYR A 60 -8.15 -5.29 10.94
CA TYR A 60 -7.18 -5.34 12.03
C TYR A 60 -5.84 -5.85 11.54
N VAL A 61 -4.77 -5.24 12.02
CA VAL A 61 -3.41 -5.68 11.71
C VAL A 61 -2.63 -5.94 12.99
N TYR A 62 -2.01 -7.11 13.04
CA TYR A 62 -1.22 -7.58 14.17
C TYR A 62 0.22 -7.79 13.74
N GLU A 63 1.17 -7.49 14.62
CA GLU A 63 2.58 -7.84 14.46
C GLU A 63 2.99 -8.67 15.67
N ASN A 64 3.47 -9.90 15.43
CA ASN A 64 3.83 -10.87 16.47
C ASN A 64 2.72 -11.01 17.54
N ASP A 65 1.48 -11.25 17.08
CA ASP A 65 0.26 -11.39 17.89
C ASP A 65 -0.18 -10.12 18.66
N ALA A 66 0.53 -9.01 18.54
CA ALA A 66 0.16 -7.72 19.14
C ALA A 66 -0.57 -6.82 18.13
N LEU A 67 -1.75 -6.32 18.50
CA LEU A 67 -2.51 -5.37 17.69
C LEU A 67 -1.66 -4.12 17.43
N GLN A 68 -1.52 -3.76 16.15
CA GLN A 68 -0.83 -2.54 15.74
C GLN A 68 -1.84 -1.42 15.52
N PHE A 69 -2.90 -1.68 14.75
CA PHE A 69 -3.99 -0.74 14.52
C PHE A 69 -5.16 -1.45 13.82
N PHE A 70 -6.28 -0.74 13.70
CA PHE A 70 -7.35 -1.09 12.77
C PHE A 70 -7.91 0.15 12.07
N ASN A 71 -8.43 -0.02 10.87
CA ASN A 71 -8.91 1.10 10.03
C ASN A 71 -10.28 1.62 10.48
N GLN A 72 -10.49 2.92 10.28
CA GLN A 72 -11.78 3.63 10.37
C GLN A 72 -11.96 4.55 9.14
N PRO A 73 -13.17 5.08 8.86
CA PRO A 73 -13.42 5.83 7.61
C PRO A 73 -12.47 7.03 7.39
N GLU A 74 -12.11 7.73 8.46
CA GLU A 74 -11.27 8.93 8.43
C GLU A 74 -9.79 8.67 8.76
N GLY A 75 -9.38 7.42 8.97
CA GLY A 75 -8.00 7.07 9.31
C GLY A 75 -7.87 5.72 9.99
N TYR A 76 -7.21 5.66 11.15
CA TYR A 76 -7.04 4.41 11.91
C TYR A 76 -7.01 4.65 13.42
N VAL A 77 -7.10 3.56 14.16
CA VAL A 77 -7.02 3.54 15.62
C VAL A 77 -5.85 2.65 16.04
N GLU A 78 -4.93 3.21 16.83
CA GLU A 78 -3.75 2.49 17.35
C GLU A 78 -3.85 2.30 18.88
N PRO A 79 -3.37 1.19 19.45
CA PRO A 79 -3.29 1.01 20.90
C PRO A 79 -2.33 2.02 21.56
N ASN A 80 -2.71 2.49 22.75
CA ASN A 80 -1.90 3.36 23.61
C ASN A 80 -2.03 2.89 25.06
N GLY A 81 -1.23 1.88 25.44
CA GLY A 81 -1.38 1.20 26.72
C GLY A 81 -2.74 0.50 26.82
N SER A 82 -3.56 0.90 27.79
CA SER A 82 -4.95 0.41 27.94
C SER A 82 -6.00 1.26 27.21
N ALA A 83 -5.57 2.31 26.50
CA ALA A 83 -6.41 3.20 25.73
C ALA A 83 -6.11 3.08 24.22
N TYR A 84 -6.74 3.93 23.42
CA TYR A 84 -6.53 4.01 21.98
C TYR A 84 -6.35 5.46 21.54
N ASN A 85 -5.49 5.68 20.53
CA ASN A 85 -5.41 6.95 19.83
C ASN A 85 -6.15 6.84 18.50
N CYS A 86 -7.00 7.82 18.19
CA CYS A 86 -7.54 7.98 16.85
C CYS A 86 -6.58 8.84 16.02
N VAL A 87 -6.08 8.27 14.93
CA VAL A 87 -5.27 8.98 13.93
C VAL A 87 -6.14 9.28 12.72
N TYR A 88 -6.19 10.53 12.33
CA TYR A 88 -6.93 11.03 11.18
C TYR A 88 -6.00 11.25 9.99
N GLN A 89 -6.53 11.03 8.79
CA GLN A 89 -5.77 11.11 7.55
C GLN A 89 -6.38 12.13 6.60
N TYR A 90 -5.57 13.08 6.14
CA TYR A 90 -5.91 13.94 5.03
C TYR A 90 -5.42 13.30 3.72
N LYS A 91 -6.34 13.15 2.76
CA LYS A 91 -6.08 12.49 1.48
C LYS A 91 -6.18 13.48 0.32
N ASP A 92 -5.42 13.24 -0.75
CA ASP A 92 -5.55 14.00 -2.00
C ASP A 92 -6.74 13.52 -2.85
N HIS A 93 -6.90 14.09 -4.05
CA HIS A 93 -8.03 13.79 -4.94
C HIS A 93 -8.04 12.36 -5.49
N LEU A 94 -6.91 11.66 -5.44
CA LEU A 94 -6.78 10.25 -5.84
C LEU A 94 -6.90 9.30 -4.63
N GLY A 95 -7.01 9.86 -3.42
CA GLY A 95 -7.11 9.10 -2.18
C GLY A 95 -5.76 8.75 -1.54
N ASN A 96 -4.65 9.32 -2.01
CA ASN A 96 -3.34 9.10 -1.38
C ASN A 96 -3.27 9.85 -0.06
N ILE A 97 -2.74 9.22 0.99
CA ILE A 97 -2.58 9.87 2.30
C ILE A 97 -1.46 10.91 2.21
N ARG A 98 -1.74 12.18 2.51
CA ARG A 98 -0.74 13.27 2.51
C ARG A 98 -0.28 13.67 3.91
N LEU A 99 -1.16 13.55 4.89
CA LEU A 99 -0.89 13.93 6.27
C LEU A 99 -1.67 13.00 7.20
N SER A 100 -1.00 12.48 8.22
CA SER A 100 -1.62 11.81 9.36
C SER A 100 -1.43 12.66 10.62
N TYR A 101 -2.49 12.84 11.41
CA TYR A 101 -2.43 13.66 12.62
C TYR A 101 -3.38 13.10 13.69
N LYS A 102 -3.10 13.41 14.95
CA LYS A 102 -3.93 13.00 16.08
C LYS A 102 -4.08 14.12 17.08
N ASP A 103 -5.16 14.07 17.85
CA ASP A 103 -5.30 14.89 19.04
C ASP A 103 -4.51 14.24 20.17
N ILE A 104 -3.58 14.99 20.77
CA ILE A 104 -2.80 14.57 21.93
C ILE A 104 -3.37 15.15 23.24
N SER A 105 -4.42 15.97 23.14
CA SER A 105 -5.16 16.46 24.30
C SER A 105 -6.07 15.38 24.87
N LEU A 106 -6.11 15.29 26.20
CA LEU A 106 -7.11 14.51 26.93
C LEU A 106 -8.28 15.39 27.42
N THR A 107 -8.39 16.60 26.89
CA THR A 107 -9.38 17.61 27.32
C THR A 107 -10.29 18.01 26.16
N SER A 108 -11.34 18.76 26.45
CA SER A 108 -12.27 19.28 25.42
C SER A 108 -11.66 20.29 24.44
N THR A 109 -10.43 20.74 24.70
CA THR A 109 -9.69 21.64 23.80
C THR A 109 -8.64 20.81 23.05
N PRO A 110 -8.78 20.60 21.73
CA PRO A 110 -7.87 19.74 20.98
C PRO A 110 -6.48 20.35 20.86
N SER A 111 -5.46 19.50 20.95
CA SER A 111 -4.06 19.82 20.67
C SER A 111 -3.57 18.86 19.58
N LEU A 112 -3.45 19.36 18.36
CA LEU A 112 -3.14 18.51 17.21
C LEU A 112 -1.64 18.29 17.08
N GLN A 113 -1.25 17.04 16.87
CA GLN A 113 0.10 16.63 16.54
C GLN A 113 0.12 15.98 15.16
N ILE A 114 1.05 16.43 14.31
CA ILE A 114 1.39 15.75 13.07
C ILE A 114 2.10 14.44 13.42
N VAL A 115 1.51 13.32 12.97
CA VAL A 115 2.08 11.98 13.10
C VAL A 115 3.10 11.74 12.00
N GLU A 116 2.73 12.04 10.75
CA GLU A 116 3.57 11.84 9.57
C GLU A 116 3.03 12.65 8.38
N GLU A 117 3.92 13.10 7.49
CA GLU A 117 3.56 13.68 6.20
C GLU A 117 4.13 12.83 5.06
N ASN A 118 3.30 12.54 4.07
CA ASN A 118 3.64 11.68 2.94
C ASN A 118 3.51 12.46 1.63
N ASN A 119 4.57 12.45 0.83
CA ASN A 119 4.61 13.12 -0.46
C ASN A 119 5.03 12.13 -1.53
N TYR A 120 4.27 12.06 -2.61
CA TYR A 120 4.50 11.09 -3.69
C TYR A 120 4.83 11.80 -5.01
N TYR A 121 5.76 11.23 -5.76
CA TYR A 121 5.85 11.43 -7.19
C TYR A 121 4.57 10.92 -7.87
N PRO A 122 4.25 11.36 -9.10
CA PRO A 122 2.99 10.98 -9.77
C PRO A 122 2.72 9.47 -9.82
N PHE A 123 3.78 8.65 -9.91
CA PHE A 123 3.71 7.20 -9.98
C PHE A 123 3.83 6.51 -8.61
N GLY A 124 3.54 7.22 -7.51
CA GLY A 124 3.44 6.62 -6.18
C GLY A 124 4.76 6.32 -5.47
N LEU A 125 5.90 6.71 -6.06
CA LEU A 125 7.18 6.68 -5.35
C LEU A 125 7.19 7.80 -4.31
N GLU A 126 7.46 7.47 -3.06
CA GLU A 126 7.55 8.45 -2.00
C GLU A 126 8.81 9.33 -2.15
N HIS A 127 8.66 10.63 -1.92
CA HIS A 127 9.76 11.56 -1.83
C HIS A 127 10.61 11.25 -0.59
N LYS A 128 11.92 11.49 -0.68
CA LYS A 128 12.85 11.32 0.43
C LYS A 128 13.62 12.61 0.70
N GLY A 129 14.07 12.78 1.93
CA GLY A 129 14.98 13.87 2.32
C GLY A 129 14.32 15.03 3.06
N TYR A 130 13.02 14.96 3.35
CA TYR A 130 12.30 15.96 4.14
C TYR A 130 11.06 15.35 4.79
N ASN A 131 10.49 16.02 5.79
CA ASN A 131 9.32 15.59 6.57
C ASN A 131 9.45 14.17 7.18
N ASN A 132 10.68 13.78 7.55
CA ASN A 132 10.98 12.44 8.09
C ASN A 132 10.54 12.27 9.56
N VAL A 133 9.78 13.21 10.13
CA VAL A 133 9.35 13.15 11.53
C VAL A 133 8.17 12.20 11.62
N VAL A 134 8.33 11.17 12.46
CA VAL A 134 7.28 10.21 12.78
C VAL A 134 7.01 10.27 14.28
N ASN A 135 5.80 10.67 14.67
CA ASN A 135 5.37 10.75 16.06
C ASN A 135 4.32 9.67 16.39
N GLY A 136 4.76 8.45 16.71
CA GLY A 136 3.91 7.32 17.04
C GLY A 136 4.28 6.07 16.27
N VAL A 137 3.30 5.19 16.03
CA VAL A 137 3.49 4.09 15.08
C VAL A 137 3.70 4.75 13.72
N ALA A 138 4.91 4.59 13.15
CA ALA A 138 5.16 4.94 11.77
C ALA A 138 4.02 4.37 10.94
N ASN A 139 3.42 5.17 10.06
CA ASN A 139 2.40 4.64 9.19
C ASN A 139 3.09 3.68 8.22
N LYS A 140 3.36 2.44 8.68
CA LYS A 140 3.84 1.32 7.87
C LYS A 140 2.81 0.99 6.76
N TYR A 141 1.71 1.72 6.69
CA TYR A 141 0.57 1.60 5.79
C TYR A 141 0.41 2.89 5.00
N LYS A 142 1.51 3.43 4.49
CA LYS A 142 1.52 4.49 3.48
C LYS A 142 0.66 4.04 2.30
N LEU A 143 -0.53 4.62 2.17
CA LEU A 143 -1.48 4.25 1.13
C LEU A 143 -1.29 5.15 -0.09
N PHE A 144 -0.81 4.57 -1.17
CA PHE A 144 -0.94 5.13 -2.52
C PHE A 144 -2.13 4.44 -3.20
N GLN A 145 -3.14 5.22 -3.60
CA GLN A 145 -4.42 4.74 -4.12
C GLN A 145 -5.08 3.66 -3.25
N GLY A 146 -4.94 3.77 -1.93
CA GLY A 146 -5.49 2.80 -0.97
C GLY A 146 -4.64 1.54 -0.76
N LEU A 147 -3.43 1.46 -1.34
CA LEU A 147 -2.57 0.28 -1.23
C LEU A 147 -1.35 0.53 -0.36
N LYS A 148 -1.07 -0.44 0.51
CA LYS A 148 0.12 -0.47 1.37
C LYS A 148 1.38 -0.74 0.54
N LEU A 149 2.42 0.05 0.79
CA LEU A 149 3.78 -0.25 0.35
C LEU A 149 4.38 -1.36 1.25
N ASP A 150 4.87 -2.45 0.66
CA ASP A 150 5.74 -3.40 1.35
C ASP A 150 7.20 -2.95 1.14
N ASP A 151 7.81 -2.36 2.16
CA ASP A 151 9.14 -1.75 2.13
C ASP A 151 10.21 -2.58 2.86
N GLU A 152 9.82 -3.68 3.51
CA GLU A 152 10.73 -4.53 4.27
C GLU A 152 11.85 -5.10 3.40
N LEU A 153 13.05 -5.20 3.96
CA LEU A 153 14.27 -5.61 3.26
C LEU A 153 14.61 -4.75 2.01
N GLY A 154 13.98 -3.58 1.86
CA GLY A 154 14.15 -2.72 0.68
C GLY A 154 13.30 -3.12 -0.52
N LEU A 155 12.26 -3.93 -0.32
CA LEU A 155 11.38 -4.42 -1.39
C LEU A 155 10.69 -3.28 -2.15
N ASN A 156 10.13 -2.31 -1.42
CA ASN A 156 9.54 -1.07 -1.92
C ASN A 156 8.61 -1.30 -3.13
N TRP A 157 7.57 -2.12 -2.97
CA TRP A 157 6.58 -2.37 -4.02
C TRP A 157 5.14 -2.30 -3.48
N TYR A 158 4.17 -2.20 -4.38
CA TYR A 158 2.75 -2.30 -4.04
C TYR A 158 2.19 -3.61 -4.59
N SER A 159 1.41 -4.33 -3.77
CA SER A 159 0.67 -5.52 -4.21
C SER A 159 -0.77 -5.14 -4.51
N PHE A 160 -1.12 -5.17 -5.79
CA PHE A 160 -2.52 -5.16 -6.22
C PHE A 160 -3.05 -6.60 -6.23
N LYS A 161 -4.36 -6.74 -6.39
CA LYS A 161 -5.04 -8.03 -6.40
C LYS A 161 -4.56 -8.95 -7.52
N TYR A 162 -4.24 -8.40 -8.70
CA TYR A 162 -3.83 -9.21 -9.85
C TYR A 162 -2.37 -9.04 -10.26
N ARG A 163 -1.74 -7.93 -9.86
CA ARG A 163 -0.38 -7.59 -10.28
C ARG A 163 0.39 -6.93 -9.14
N ASN A 164 1.71 -6.96 -9.23
CA ASN A 164 2.58 -6.23 -8.31
C ASN A 164 3.32 -5.13 -9.07
N TYR A 165 3.44 -3.99 -8.40
CA TYR A 165 3.82 -2.71 -8.97
C TYR A 165 5.08 -2.17 -8.29
N ASP A 166 6.08 -1.78 -9.09
CA ASP A 166 7.27 -1.13 -8.59
C ASP A 166 7.24 0.38 -8.92
N PRO A 167 7.02 1.25 -7.92
CA PRO A 167 6.91 2.69 -8.15
C PRO A 167 8.22 3.32 -8.61
N ALA A 168 9.37 2.68 -8.34
CA ALA A 168 10.67 3.21 -8.76
C ALA A 168 10.87 3.18 -10.29
N ILE A 169 10.21 2.23 -10.97
CA ILE A 169 10.22 2.12 -12.43
C ILE A 169 8.86 2.47 -13.05
N ALA A 170 7.88 2.84 -12.24
CA ALA A 170 6.54 3.19 -12.66
C ALA A 170 5.82 2.08 -13.46
N ARG A 171 6.08 0.80 -13.18
CA ARG A 171 5.54 -0.33 -13.97
C ARG A 171 5.11 -1.51 -13.11
N PHE A 172 4.14 -2.25 -13.61
CA PHE A 172 3.92 -3.62 -13.16
C PHE A 172 5.05 -4.52 -13.66
N PHE A 173 5.33 -5.57 -12.91
CA PHE A 173 6.30 -6.59 -13.31
C PHE A 173 5.68 -7.98 -13.49
N ASN A 174 4.34 -8.02 -13.46
CA ASN A 174 3.48 -9.11 -13.92
C ASN A 174 2.76 -8.66 -15.20
N VAL A 175 2.62 -9.58 -16.17
CA VAL A 175 1.89 -9.33 -17.41
C VAL A 175 0.40 -9.14 -17.11
N ASP A 176 -0.22 -8.14 -17.73
CA ASP A 176 -1.66 -7.93 -17.66
C ASP A 176 -2.48 -9.12 -18.17
N SER A 177 -3.47 -9.55 -17.38
CA SER A 177 -4.42 -10.57 -17.78
C SER A 177 -5.41 -10.11 -18.86
N LEU A 178 -5.60 -8.80 -19.00
CA LEU A 178 -6.49 -8.18 -19.98
C LEU A 178 -5.74 -7.60 -21.19
N ALA A 179 -4.43 -7.86 -21.30
CA ALA A 179 -3.58 -7.35 -22.38
C ALA A 179 -4.21 -7.50 -23.79
N ASP A 180 -4.84 -8.64 -24.06
CA ASP A 180 -5.45 -8.94 -25.36
C ASP A 180 -6.66 -8.05 -25.69
N LYS A 181 -7.33 -7.49 -24.68
CA LYS A 181 -8.45 -6.56 -24.87
C LYS A 181 -7.97 -5.12 -25.11
N TYR A 182 -6.78 -4.79 -24.64
CA TYR A 182 -6.22 -3.45 -24.65
C TYR A 182 -4.91 -3.40 -25.42
N VAL A 183 -4.94 -3.81 -26.69
CA VAL A 183 -3.75 -3.93 -27.56
C VAL A 183 -2.99 -2.61 -27.79
N TYR A 184 -3.63 -1.47 -27.49
CA TYR A 184 -3.02 -0.14 -27.55
C TYR A 184 -2.26 0.24 -26.27
N ASN A 185 -2.48 -0.48 -25.18
CA ASN A 185 -1.82 -0.27 -23.89
C ASN A 185 -0.65 -1.26 -23.73
N GLY A 186 0.38 -0.85 -23.00
CA GLY A 186 1.50 -1.73 -22.67
C GLY A 186 1.10 -2.72 -21.59
N VAL A 187 1.49 -3.99 -21.74
CA VAL A 187 1.14 -5.09 -20.80
C VAL A 187 1.69 -4.93 -19.36
N TYR A 188 2.50 -3.91 -19.14
CA TYR A 188 3.14 -3.56 -17.86
C TYR A 188 2.83 -2.12 -17.41
N ASN A 189 2.02 -1.38 -18.18
CA ASN A 189 1.72 0.01 -17.89
C ASN A 189 0.90 0.13 -16.62
N PHE A 190 1.19 1.16 -15.84
CA PHE A 190 0.41 1.53 -14.67
C PHE A 190 -0.54 2.65 -15.03
N SER A 191 -1.84 2.45 -14.79
CA SER A 191 -2.90 3.44 -15.04
C SER A 191 -2.85 4.01 -16.46
N GLU A 192 -2.48 3.23 -17.48
CA GLU A 192 -2.28 3.72 -18.87
C GLU A 192 -1.30 4.91 -19.00
N ASN A 193 -0.43 5.13 -18.00
CA ASN A 193 0.39 6.34 -17.82
C ASN A 193 -0.42 7.64 -17.55
N ARG A 194 -1.67 7.51 -17.10
CA ARG A 194 -2.60 8.57 -16.71
C ARG A 194 -2.82 8.58 -15.19
N VAL A 195 -1.77 8.95 -14.47
CA VAL A 195 -1.71 8.84 -12.99
C VAL A 195 -2.17 10.09 -12.23
N ILE A 196 -2.64 11.12 -12.94
CA ILE A 196 -3.09 12.38 -12.33
C ILE A 196 -4.61 12.46 -12.24
N ASP A 197 -5.31 11.91 -13.22
CA ASP A 197 -6.76 12.02 -13.41
C ASP A 197 -7.51 10.71 -13.17
N GLY A 198 -6.80 9.66 -12.75
CA GLY A 198 -7.42 8.40 -12.38
C GLY A 198 -6.51 7.49 -11.58
N ASN A 199 -7.11 6.39 -11.15
CA ASN A 199 -6.50 5.35 -10.33
C ASN A 199 -6.36 4.05 -11.12
N GLU A 200 -5.50 3.16 -10.65
CA GLU A 200 -5.36 1.80 -11.11
C GLU A 200 -6.38 0.88 -10.42
N LEU A 201 -7.25 0.25 -11.21
CA LEU A 201 -8.31 -0.60 -10.71
C LEU A 201 -7.79 -2.02 -10.45
N GLU A 202 -7.43 -2.30 -9.20
CA GLU A 202 -6.99 -3.64 -8.73
C GLU A 202 -5.78 -4.23 -9.48
N GLY A 203 -5.08 -3.42 -10.27
CA GLY A 203 -3.99 -3.88 -11.13
C GLY A 203 -4.53 -4.48 -12.43
N LEU A 204 -5.56 -3.89 -13.02
CA LEU A 204 -6.08 -4.21 -14.35
C LEU A 204 -5.98 -3.00 -15.26
N GLU A 205 -6.83 -1.99 -15.08
CA GLU A 205 -6.89 -0.84 -15.99
C GLU A 205 -7.06 0.48 -15.24
N TRP A 206 -6.89 1.57 -15.98
CA TRP A 206 -7.16 2.91 -15.49
C TRP A 206 -8.66 3.10 -15.21
N SER A 207 -8.97 3.75 -14.10
CA SER A 207 -10.31 4.21 -13.74
C SER A 207 -10.25 5.70 -13.45
N GLY A 208 -10.94 6.49 -14.27
CA GLY A 208 -11.04 7.93 -14.08
C GLY A 208 -11.68 8.29 -12.75
N VAL A 209 -11.11 9.29 -12.07
CA VAL A 209 -11.76 9.95 -10.93
C VAL A 209 -12.48 11.17 -11.49
N LEU A 210 -13.62 10.96 -12.16
CA LEU A 210 -14.46 12.08 -12.59
C LEU A 210 -15.15 12.69 -11.37
N GLY A 211 -15.28 14.03 -11.40
CA GLY A 211 -15.98 14.78 -10.36
C GLY A 211 -17.36 14.19 -10.08
N LYS A 212 -17.76 14.23 -8.80
CA LYS A 212 -19.08 13.79 -8.35
C LYS A 212 -20.15 14.34 -9.29
N ASN A 213 -21.07 13.48 -9.74
CA ASN A 213 -22.24 13.97 -10.46
C ASN A 213 -23.07 14.91 -9.56
N GLU A 214 -24.08 15.56 -10.14
CA GLU A 214 -25.01 16.46 -9.44
C GLU A 214 -25.68 15.87 -8.19
N ASN A 215 -25.61 14.54 -8.00
CA ASN A 215 -26.12 13.81 -6.84
C ASN A 215 -25.02 13.40 -5.83
N GLY A 216 -23.77 13.84 -6.00
CA GLY A 216 -22.67 13.54 -5.11
C GLY A 216 -22.03 12.16 -5.32
N ASN A 217 -22.47 11.38 -6.31
CA ASN A 217 -21.96 10.04 -6.57
C ASN A 217 -20.74 10.08 -7.50
N PRO A 218 -19.70 9.27 -7.24
CA PRO A 218 -18.59 9.11 -8.17
C PRO A 218 -19.09 8.53 -9.50
N SER A 219 -18.83 9.22 -10.61
CA SER A 219 -19.07 8.71 -11.95
C SER A 219 -17.86 7.90 -12.40
N ILE A 220 -18.00 6.58 -12.41
CA ILE A 220 -16.98 5.69 -12.98
C ILE A 220 -17.22 5.62 -14.49
N SER A 221 -16.32 6.21 -15.28
CA SER A 221 -16.28 5.98 -16.72
C SER A 221 -15.22 4.94 -17.03
N PHE A 222 -15.63 3.79 -17.55
CA PHE A 222 -14.74 2.89 -18.26
C PHE A 222 -14.47 3.52 -19.63
N VAL A 223 -13.20 3.73 -19.98
CA VAL A 223 -12.78 4.07 -21.34
C VAL A 223 -12.46 2.77 -22.09
#